data_AF-A0A938IDX7-F1
#
_entry.id   AF-A0A938IDX7-F1
#
_cell.length_a   1.000
_cell.length_b   1.000
_cell.length_c   1.000
_cell.angle_alpha   90.00
_cell.angle_beta   90.00
_cell.angle_gamma   90.00
#
_symmetry.space_group_name_H-M   'P 1'
#
loop_
_entity.id
_entity.type
_entity.pdbx_description
1 polymer ?
#
loop_
_entity_poly.entity_id
_entity_poly.type
_entity_poly.pdbx_seq_one_letter_code
_entity_poly.pdbx_strand_id
1 'polypeptide(L)'
;MVAQRQRGRAGRDGNAGRESNRHPEGGAPRRLHPRAHSGYKRAMRAATLLCLSLAAALQAPDERSDAERAIAWAEDLVRRGAFEEAAREYRSIARVHPNEPEGELAARRSAKNALLGWNALVENGPAANRVDVVITGDGYMLKHQDSLAKLAADVPPLFERQQVFREYWSYLNFHVAHVVSADDGIDGYGREADTALGGYTRATDAGHVGVNGPLVWKVLDEIPALDRLAIVFVKQGLLGTGGGGIATIGGRSDRTTLHEFGHAFAGLGDEYAQRTHDRGKPRSGINVSATEDPKLVPWAHWLEAKVPGIGVYQGAGGHERGCWKPVASDCLMEHGEQLCPVCREAVVLRIHHFVDPIESCEPAPQPISPWDGRVLDGDAKLEFSVRTLLPAKHALEARWYVLSAAEGLRTGDPLGGVTPVGPDKPKTGPATGPLPGSKPPPGALKEKPRERRFQDRRDRGALVPILDEPRSVDRHGKDGLTTFTLDRKALEKWKLGPGRYRIVCRVVDTTKLPGERFAWVLKDERGLLESERGWWVEVR
;
A
#
# COMPACT_ATOMS: atom_id res chain seq x y z
N MET A 1 -26.14 20.62 -58.48
CA MET A 1 -26.54 19.23 -58.78
C MET A 1 -26.44 18.42 -57.49
N VAL A 2 -27.59 18.16 -56.85
CA VAL A 2 -28.24 16.83 -56.69
C VAL A 2 -27.40 15.91 -55.76
N ALA A 3 -27.86 15.47 -54.59
CA ALA A 3 -29.05 14.63 -54.43
C ALA A 3 -29.77 14.75 -53.07
N GLN A 4 -31.08 14.49 -53.16
CA GLN A 4 -32.15 14.64 -52.18
C GLN A 4 -32.26 13.48 -51.19
N ARG A 5 -32.75 13.77 -49.98
CA ARG A 5 -33.44 12.82 -49.08
C ARG A 5 -34.95 12.88 -49.33
N GLN A 6 -35.62 11.72 -49.38
CA GLN A 6 -37.08 11.66 -49.34
C GLN A 6 -37.60 10.36 -48.67
N ARG A 7 -38.66 10.57 -47.84
CA ARG A 7 -39.75 9.66 -47.41
C ARG A 7 -39.37 8.59 -46.36
N GLY A 8 -40.09 8.36 -45.25
CA GLY A 8 -41.42 8.79 -44.80
C GLY A 8 -42.39 7.61 -44.74
N ARG A 9 -42.96 7.28 -43.56
CA ARG A 9 -44.39 6.96 -43.38
C ARG A 9 -44.74 6.61 -41.94
N ALA A 10 -45.72 7.34 -41.41
CA ALA A 10 -46.58 6.94 -40.31
C ALA A 10 -47.84 6.25 -40.88
N GLY A 11 -48.41 5.32 -40.12
CA GLY A 11 -49.72 4.69 -40.36
C GLY A 11 -50.39 4.43 -39.01
N ARG A 12 -51.61 4.96 -38.87
CA ARG A 12 -52.52 4.87 -37.72
C ARG A 12 -53.07 3.45 -37.55
N ASP A 13 -53.61 3.16 -36.36
CA ASP A 13 -55.04 2.84 -36.20
C ASP A 13 -55.45 2.95 -34.72
N GLY A 14 -56.59 3.60 -34.48
CA GLY A 14 -57.23 3.74 -33.18
C GLY A 14 -58.36 2.73 -33.00
N ASN A 15 -58.98 2.69 -31.82
CA ASN A 15 -60.39 3.08 -31.63
C ASN A 15 -60.79 2.97 -30.14
N ALA A 16 -61.84 3.71 -29.82
CA ALA A 16 -62.40 4.06 -28.53
C ALA A 16 -63.21 2.95 -27.81
N GLY A 17 -63.53 3.20 -26.53
CA GLY A 17 -64.60 2.50 -25.81
C GLY A 17 -64.68 2.94 -24.35
N ARG A 18 -65.73 3.69 -24.00
CA ARG A 18 -66.04 4.27 -22.69
C ARG A 18 -67.22 3.49 -22.12
N GLU A 19 -67.18 3.00 -20.88
CA GLU A 19 -68.39 2.57 -20.15
C GLU A 19 -68.18 2.47 -18.63
N SER A 20 -69.30 2.35 -17.91
CA SER A 20 -69.63 2.96 -16.61
C SER A 20 -69.75 2.01 -15.41
N ASN A 21 -69.40 2.51 -14.22
CA ASN A 21 -70.03 2.35 -12.88
C ASN A 21 -70.89 1.09 -12.52
N ARG A 22 -70.48 0.30 -11.50
CA ARG A 22 -71.16 -0.03 -10.19
C ARG A 22 -70.72 -1.37 -9.55
N HIS A 23 -70.81 -1.41 -8.21
CA HIS A 23 -70.37 -2.41 -7.19
C HIS A 23 -70.94 -3.86 -7.28
N PRO A 24 -70.34 -4.83 -6.53
CA PRO A 24 -70.93 -5.26 -5.25
C PRO A 24 -69.92 -5.57 -4.09
N GLU A 25 -70.49 -5.93 -2.96
CA GLU A 25 -70.01 -6.00 -1.56
C GLU A 25 -69.08 -7.20 -1.19
N GLY A 26 -68.38 -7.05 -0.05
CA GLY A 26 -68.30 -8.07 1.01
C GLY A 26 -67.16 -9.12 1.00
N GLY A 27 -66.19 -8.99 1.91
CA GLY A 27 -65.27 -10.08 2.30
C GLY A 27 -64.13 -9.65 3.24
N ALA A 28 -64.15 -10.10 4.49
CA ALA A 28 -63.29 -9.68 5.60
C ALA A 28 -61.76 -9.87 5.40
N PRO A 29 -60.90 -9.02 5.98
CA PRO A 29 -59.45 -9.23 5.96
C PRO A 29 -58.99 -10.18 7.10
N ARG A 30 -58.26 -11.24 6.72
CA ARG A 30 -57.50 -12.10 7.63
C ARG A 30 -56.40 -11.29 8.33
N ARG A 31 -56.33 -11.40 9.66
CA ARG A 31 -55.25 -10.86 10.49
C ARG A 31 -53.92 -11.55 10.15
N LEU A 32 -52.93 -10.77 9.74
CA LEU A 32 -51.51 -11.13 9.77
C LEU A 32 -50.85 -10.39 10.94
N HIS A 33 -50.40 -11.13 11.95
CA HIS A 33 -49.38 -10.64 12.88
C HIS A 33 -48.03 -10.61 12.17
N PRO A 34 -47.18 -9.61 12.44
CA PRO A 34 -45.81 -9.98 12.76
C PRO A 34 -45.21 -9.18 13.92
N ARG A 35 -44.62 -9.95 14.84
CA ARG A 35 -43.59 -9.52 15.79
C ARG A 35 -42.37 -9.03 15.02
N ALA A 36 -42.08 -7.73 15.06
CA ALA A 36 -40.78 -7.17 14.62
C ALA A 36 -40.52 -5.79 15.23
N HIS A 37 -40.46 -5.66 16.56
CA HIS A 37 -40.21 -4.37 17.24
C HIS A 37 -39.05 -4.38 18.26
N SER A 38 -38.27 -5.46 18.33
CA SER A 38 -37.15 -5.58 19.28
C SER A 38 -35.77 -5.21 18.71
N GLY A 39 -35.53 -5.42 17.42
CA GLY A 39 -34.22 -5.14 16.79
C GLY A 39 -33.96 -3.64 16.56
N TYR A 40 -35.01 -2.91 16.15
CA TYR A 40 -34.93 -1.49 15.83
C TYR A 40 -34.58 -0.61 17.05
N LYS A 41 -35.08 -0.98 18.25
CA LYS A 41 -34.81 -0.26 19.50
C LYS A 41 -33.38 -0.45 20.02
N ARG A 42 -32.71 -1.56 19.68
CA ARG A 42 -31.30 -1.80 20.07
C ARG A 42 -30.32 -1.06 19.16
N ALA A 43 -30.59 -1.01 17.85
CA ALA A 43 -29.80 -0.22 16.90
C ALA A 43 -29.92 1.30 17.17
N MET A 44 -31.12 1.79 17.52
CA MET A 44 -31.30 3.19 17.92
C MET A 44 -30.53 3.53 19.20
N ARG A 45 -30.58 2.68 20.23
CA ARG A 45 -29.85 2.90 21.50
C ARG A 45 -28.33 2.89 21.32
N ALA A 46 -27.80 2.02 20.46
CA ALA A 46 -26.37 1.99 20.13
C ALA A 46 -25.95 3.26 19.36
N ALA A 47 -26.77 3.72 18.41
CA ALA A 47 -26.53 4.98 17.69
C ALA A 47 -26.63 6.22 18.62
N THR A 48 -27.58 6.25 19.56
CA THR A 48 -27.70 7.36 20.53
C THR A 48 -26.55 7.37 21.53
N LEU A 49 -26.09 6.21 22.01
CA LEU A 49 -24.91 6.11 22.88
C LEU A 49 -23.61 6.50 22.16
N LEU A 50 -23.47 6.14 20.88
CA LEU A 50 -22.33 6.57 20.05
C LEU A 50 -22.34 8.09 19.83
N CYS A 51 -23.50 8.69 19.52
CA CYS A 51 -23.64 10.14 19.39
C CYS A 51 -23.42 10.89 20.72
N LEU A 52 -23.85 10.33 21.86
CA LEU A 52 -23.57 10.89 23.18
C LEU A 52 -22.09 10.76 23.58
N SER A 53 -21.40 9.69 23.17
CA SER A 53 -19.96 9.53 23.40
C SER A 53 -19.11 10.44 22.50
N LEU A 54 -19.52 10.69 21.25
CA LEU A 54 -18.90 11.70 20.39
C LEU A 54 -19.15 13.12 20.91
N ALA A 55 -20.37 13.41 21.38
CA ALA A 55 -20.71 14.71 21.97
C ALA A 55 -19.96 14.97 23.28
N ALA A 56 -19.71 13.94 24.10
CA ALA A 56 -18.89 14.04 25.31
C ALA A 56 -17.39 14.18 24.99
N ALA A 57 -16.88 13.54 23.93
CA ALA A 57 -15.52 13.72 23.45
C ALA A 57 -15.28 15.12 22.85
N LEU A 58 -16.33 15.77 22.33
CA LEU A 58 -16.31 17.15 21.84
C LEU A 58 -16.38 18.22 22.97
N GLN A 59 -16.55 17.82 24.23
CA GLN A 59 -16.67 18.71 25.38
C GLN A 59 -15.57 18.52 26.45
N ALA A 60 -14.57 17.68 26.19
CA ALA A 60 -13.39 17.66 27.05
C ALA A 60 -12.67 19.03 26.96
N PRO A 61 -12.29 19.66 28.08
CA PRO A 61 -11.49 20.87 28.04
C PRO A 61 -10.20 20.59 27.27
N ASP A 62 -9.83 21.48 26.36
CA ASP A 62 -8.57 21.37 25.63
C ASP A 62 -7.41 21.63 26.61
N GLU A 63 -6.84 20.54 27.16
CA GLU A 63 -5.77 20.58 28.15
C GLU A 63 -4.43 21.10 27.60
N ARG A 64 -4.35 21.38 26.29
CA ARG A 64 -3.13 21.89 25.65
C ARG A 64 -2.68 23.23 26.25
N SER A 65 -1.38 23.48 26.22
CA SER A 65 -0.79 24.78 26.52
C SER A 65 -1.14 25.82 25.43
N ASP A 66 -0.92 27.10 25.70
CA ASP A 66 -1.06 28.15 24.68
C ASP A 66 -0.10 27.92 23.50
N ALA A 67 1.12 27.46 23.78
CA ALA A 67 2.12 27.17 22.75
C ALA A 67 1.70 25.97 21.88
N GLU A 68 1.16 24.90 22.48
CA GLU A 68 0.65 23.73 21.76
C GLU A 68 -0.55 24.10 20.86
N ARG A 69 -1.45 24.97 21.35
CA ARG A 69 -2.54 25.51 20.53
C ARG A 69 -2.03 26.36 19.36
N ALA A 70 -1.02 27.19 19.59
CA ALA A 70 -0.44 28.03 18.56
C ALA A 70 0.27 27.19 17.47
N ILE A 71 0.99 26.13 17.85
CA ILE A 71 1.55 25.16 16.89
C ILE A 71 0.45 24.49 16.08
N ALA A 72 -0.60 23.97 16.74
CA ALA A 72 -1.72 23.33 16.04
C ALA A 72 -2.39 24.28 15.04
N TRP A 73 -2.48 25.57 15.37
CA TRP A 73 -2.97 26.62 14.48
C TRP A 73 -2.03 26.87 13.29
N ALA A 74 -0.72 26.99 13.52
CA ALA A 74 0.26 27.16 12.44
C ALA A 74 0.25 25.96 11.47
N GLU A 75 0.15 24.73 11.97
CA GLU A 75 -0.02 23.54 11.15
C GLU A 75 -1.34 23.54 10.37
N ASP A 76 -2.42 24.07 10.95
CA ASP A 76 -3.71 24.22 10.27
C ASP A 76 -3.64 25.22 9.12
N LEU A 77 -2.91 26.33 9.30
CA LEU A 77 -2.64 27.28 8.24
C LEU A 77 -1.88 26.63 7.08
N VAL A 78 -0.90 25.76 7.35
CA VAL A 78 -0.23 24.98 6.29
C VAL A 78 -1.23 24.08 5.55
N ARG A 79 -2.08 23.34 6.29
CA ARG A 79 -3.11 22.47 5.68
C ARG A 79 -4.07 23.23 4.78
N ARG A 80 -4.37 24.50 5.10
CA ARG A 80 -5.23 25.39 4.31
C ARG A 80 -4.52 26.06 3.13
N GLY A 81 -3.22 25.86 2.97
CA GLY A 81 -2.40 26.54 1.96
C GLY A 81 -2.04 27.99 2.32
N ALA A 82 -2.29 28.43 3.56
CA ALA A 82 -1.93 29.76 4.04
C ALA A 82 -0.46 29.81 4.49
N PHE A 83 0.46 29.47 3.57
CA PHE A 83 1.87 29.21 3.90
C PHE A 83 2.61 30.41 4.50
N GLU A 84 2.38 31.62 3.97
CA GLU A 84 3.01 32.82 4.51
C GLU A 84 2.49 33.19 5.91
N GLU A 85 1.20 32.96 6.15
CA GLU A 85 0.57 33.12 7.47
C GLU A 85 1.14 32.12 8.46
N ALA A 86 1.22 30.84 8.08
CA ALA A 86 1.83 29.79 8.89
C ALA A 86 3.28 30.14 9.27
N ALA A 87 4.08 30.59 8.30
CA ALA A 87 5.46 30.98 8.56
C ALA A 87 5.56 32.20 9.50
N ARG A 88 4.63 33.16 9.42
CA ARG A 88 4.56 34.28 10.38
C ARG A 88 4.20 33.79 11.77
N GLU A 89 3.24 32.87 11.86
CA GLU A 89 2.81 32.29 13.13
C GLU A 89 3.95 31.53 13.81
N TYR A 90 4.65 30.64 13.09
CA TYR A 90 5.84 29.97 13.62
C TYR A 90 6.92 30.94 14.10
N ARG A 91 7.19 32.03 13.36
CA ARG A 91 8.14 33.07 13.84
C ARG A 91 7.66 33.75 15.12
N SER A 92 6.35 33.95 15.27
CA SER A 92 5.77 34.51 16.49
C SER A 92 5.96 33.56 17.66
N ILE A 93 5.61 32.28 17.49
CA ILE A 93 5.73 31.23 18.51
C ILE A 93 7.19 31.09 18.96
N ALA A 94 8.14 31.00 18.02
CA ALA A 94 9.56 30.89 18.30
C ALA A 94 10.10 32.05 19.16
N ARG A 95 9.52 33.25 19.00
CA ARG A 95 9.90 34.45 19.77
C ARG A 95 9.24 34.50 21.14
N VAL A 96 7.98 34.07 21.26
CA VAL A 96 7.20 34.14 22.51
C VAL A 96 7.55 32.98 23.45
N HIS A 97 7.84 31.79 22.90
CA HIS A 97 8.11 30.56 23.65
C HIS A 97 9.53 29.99 23.40
N PRO A 98 10.61 30.80 23.44
CA PRO A 98 11.93 30.38 22.92
C PRO A 98 12.61 29.23 23.67
N ASN A 99 12.17 28.94 24.90
CA ASN A 99 12.72 27.88 25.76
C ASN A 99 11.75 26.69 25.93
N GLU A 100 10.66 26.66 25.18
CA GLU A 100 9.69 25.56 25.17
C GLU A 100 9.90 24.68 23.93
N PRO A 101 9.61 23.37 23.98
CA PRO A 101 9.72 22.47 22.83
C PRO A 101 8.99 22.99 21.57
N GLU A 102 7.85 23.66 21.77
CA GLU A 102 7.01 24.27 20.73
C GLU A 102 7.73 25.44 20.05
N GLY A 103 8.42 26.30 20.81
CA GLY A 103 9.20 27.40 20.24
C GLY A 103 10.43 26.90 19.48
N GLU A 104 11.10 25.86 19.97
CA GLU A 104 12.19 25.21 19.23
C GLU A 104 11.69 24.59 17.92
N LEU A 105 10.54 23.92 17.95
CA LEU A 105 9.88 23.41 16.75
C LEU A 105 9.55 24.54 15.78
N ALA A 106 8.91 25.61 16.26
CA ALA A 106 8.53 26.75 15.45
C ALA A 106 9.73 27.47 14.82
N ALA A 107 10.85 27.56 15.54
CA ALA A 107 12.11 28.09 15.02
C ALA A 107 12.63 27.23 13.85
N ARG A 108 12.55 25.89 13.96
CA ARG A 108 12.89 24.99 12.86
C ARG A 108 11.93 25.12 11.68
N ARG A 109 10.61 25.19 11.93
CA ARG A 109 9.56 25.35 10.89
C ARG A 109 9.65 26.66 10.12
N SER A 110 10.23 27.70 10.72
CA SER A 110 10.34 29.04 10.12
C SER A 110 11.76 29.42 9.66
N ALA A 111 12.69 28.47 9.68
CA ALA A 111 14.04 28.67 9.15
C ALA A 111 14.01 28.89 7.62
N LYS A 112 15.13 29.39 7.07
CA LYS A 112 15.26 29.65 5.63
C LYS A 112 15.09 28.38 4.79
N ASN A 113 15.68 27.28 5.26
CA ASN A 113 15.52 25.93 4.75
C ASN A 113 14.79 25.11 5.80
N ALA A 114 13.54 24.73 5.54
CA ALA A 114 12.71 24.08 6.55
C ALA A 114 11.60 23.24 5.93
N LEU A 115 11.22 22.16 6.61
CA LEU A 115 9.86 21.62 6.45
C LEU A 115 8.91 22.59 7.17
N LEU A 116 8.11 23.34 6.42
CA LEU A 116 7.11 24.28 6.98
C LEU A 116 5.94 23.53 7.62
N GLY A 117 5.58 22.38 7.04
CA GLY A 117 4.55 21.48 7.52
C GLY A 117 4.20 20.45 6.45
N TRP A 118 3.26 19.58 6.76
CA TRP A 118 2.84 18.50 5.85
C TRP A 118 1.34 18.23 6.03
N ASN A 119 0.73 17.56 5.07
CA ASN A 119 -0.65 17.10 5.16
C ASN A 119 -0.90 15.90 4.25
N ALA A 120 -1.94 15.13 4.56
CA ALA A 120 -2.40 14.08 3.68
C ALA A 120 -3.06 14.67 2.43
N LEU A 121 -2.86 14.00 1.29
CA LEU A 121 -3.54 14.22 0.02
C LEU A 121 -4.60 13.15 -0.23
N VAL A 122 -4.26 11.89 0.11
CA VAL A 122 -5.14 10.72 0.00
C VAL A 122 -4.86 9.80 1.19
N GLU A 123 -5.91 9.46 1.93
CA GLU A 123 -5.84 8.52 3.08
C GLU A 123 -6.82 7.36 2.84
N ASN A 124 -6.28 6.22 2.40
CA ASN A 124 -7.05 5.00 2.19
C ASN A 124 -7.06 4.08 3.44
N GLY A 125 -6.27 4.43 4.46
CA GLY A 125 -6.28 3.77 5.76
C GLY A 125 -5.06 4.08 6.61
N PRO A 126 -4.90 3.38 7.75
CA PRO A 126 -3.79 3.63 8.66
C PRO A 126 -2.44 3.36 8.00
N ALA A 127 -1.49 4.28 8.17
CA ALA A 127 -0.13 4.15 7.66
C ALA A 127 0.63 2.89 8.14
N ALA A 128 0.16 2.27 9.22
CA ALA A 128 0.68 0.97 9.68
C ALA A 128 0.44 -0.19 8.69
N ASN A 129 -0.49 -0.03 7.74
CA ASN A 129 -0.82 -1.06 6.74
C ASN A 129 -1.08 -0.46 5.35
N ARG A 130 -0.37 0.60 4.98
CA ARG A 130 -0.42 1.22 3.65
C ARG A 130 1.00 1.47 3.17
N VAL A 131 1.15 1.68 1.87
CA VAL A 131 2.36 2.29 1.29
C VAL A 131 2.18 3.81 1.37
N ASP A 132 3.00 4.47 2.17
CA ASP A 132 2.95 5.91 2.37
C ASP A 132 3.97 6.63 1.46
N VAL A 133 3.46 7.33 0.44
CA VAL A 133 4.26 8.10 -0.53
C VAL A 133 4.24 9.58 -0.16
N VAL A 134 5.41 10.18 0.07
CA VAL A 134 5.52 11.63 0.29
C VAL A 134 5.91 12.36 -0.98
N ILE A 135 5.12 13.36 -1.36
CA ILE A 135 5.48 14.31 -2.39
C ILE A 135 6.07 15.55 -1.72
N THR A 136 7.22 16.01 -2.20
CA THR A 136 7.85 17.23 -1.73
C THR A 136 8.62 17.90 -2.86
N GLY A 137 9.32 18.99 -2.58
CA GLY A 137 10.16 19.64 -3.56
C GLY A 137 11.32 20.41 -2.97
N ASP A 138 12.26 20.76 -3.85
CA ASP A 138 13.43 21.55 -3.52
C ASP A 138 13.63 22.71 -4.51
N GLY A 139 14.21 23.80 -4.02
CA GLY A 139 14.27 25.08 -4.73
C GLY A 139 12.93 25.83 -4.74
N TYR A 140 11.96 25.44 -3.92
CA TYR A 140 10.68 26.12 -3.77
C TYR A 140 10.73 27.06 -2.56
N MET A 141 10.90 28.35 -2.80
CA MET A 141 10.77 29.38 -1.77
C MET A 141 9.38 29.39 -1.13
N LEU A 142 9.23 30.11 -0.01
CA LEU A 142 7.93 30.26 0.70
C LEU A 142 6.81 30.75 -0.24
N LYS A 143 7.09 31.75 -1.08
CA LYS A 143 6.16 32.28 -2.10
C LYS A 143 5.82 31.29 -3.23
N HIS A 144 6.51 30.16 -3.31
CA HIS A 144 6.30 29.13 -4.34
C HIS A 144 5.57 27.90 -3.81
N GLN A 145 5.20 27.85 -2.52
CA GLN A 145 4.58 26.67 -1.92
C GLN A 145 3.22 26.33 -2.56
N ASP A 146 2.45 27.31 -3.04
CA ASP A 146 1.23 27.05 -3.83
C ASP A 146 1.52 26.24 -5.10
N SER A 147 2.67 26.47 -5.74
CA SER A 147 3.05 25.75 -6.95
C SER A 147 3.50 24.32 -6.65
N LEU A 148 4.14 24.11 -5.49
CA LEU A 148 4.48 22.78 -4.99
C LEU A 148 3.24 22.00 -4.58
N ALA A 149 2.31 22.63 -3.85
CA ALA A 149 1.05 22.03 -3.44
C ALA A 149 0.23 21.54 -4.65
N LYS A 150 0.16 22.34 -5.71
CA LYS A 150 -0.50 21.95 -6.98
C LYS A 150 0.18 20.76 -7.64
N LEU A 151 1.52 20.79 -7.74
CA LEU A 151 2.29 19.65 -8.26
C LEU A 151 2.04 18.37 -7.47
N ALA A 152 2.00 18.47 -6.15
CA ALA A 152 1.75 17.33 -5.28
C ALA A 152 0.33 16.78 -5.46
N ALA A 153 -0.67 17.64 -5.57
CA ALA A 153 -2.06 17.24 -5.83
C ALA A 153 -2.26 16.55 -7.19
N ASP A 154 -1.40 16.82 -8.18
CA ASP A 154 -1.47 16.19 -9.49
C ASP A 154 -0.93 14.75 -9.49
N VAL A 155 -0.12 14.35 -8.49
CA VAL A 155 0.53 13.02 -8.43
C VAL A 155 -0.43 11.86 -8.20
N PRO A 156 -1.34 11.86 -7.20
CA PRO A 156 -2.23 10.72 -6.95
C PRO A 156 -3.07 10.33 -8.20
N PRO A 157 -3.65 11.27 -8.97
CA PRO A 157 -4.29 10.94 -10.24
C PRO A 157 -3.38 10.31 -11.31
N LEU A 158 -2.05 10.53 -11.27
CA LEU A 158 -1.11 9.83 -12.17
C LEU A 158 -1.06 8.34 -11.85
N PHE A 159 -1.05 8.00 -10.56
CA PHE A 159 -0.99 6.63 -10.10
C PHE A 159 -2.25 5.85 -10.49
N GLU A 160 -3.44 6.44 -10.38
CA GLU A 160 -4.68 5.79 -10.84
C GLU A 160 -4.72 5.54 -12.37
N ARG A 161 -3.88 6.21 -13.17
CA ARG A 161 -3.74 5.91 -14.60
C ARG A 161 -2.86 4.69 -14.87
N GLN A 162 -1.94 4.37 -13.96
CA GLN A 162 -1.14 3.16 -14.02
C GLN A 162 -1.96 1.97 -13.52
N GLN A 163 -2.11 0.94 -14.35
CA GLN A 163 -3.02 -0.18 -14.08
C GLN A 163 -2.75 -0.86 -12.74
N VAL A 164 -1.48 -1.04 -12.37
CA VAL A 164 -1.12 -1.71 -11.12
C VAL A 164 -1.48 -0.88 -9.90
N PHE A 165 -1.21 0.43 -9.89
CA PHE A 165 -1.54 1.26 -8.74
C PHE A 165 -3.05 1.51 -8.63
N ARG A 166 -3.78 1.56 -9.74
CA ARG A 166 -5.25 1.59 -9.72
C ARG A 166 -5.84 0.33 -9.11
N GLU A 167 -5.28 -0.84 -9.43
CA GLU A 167 -5.75 -2.11 -8.87
C GLU A 167 -5.56 -2.14 -7.34
N TYR A 168 -4.43 -1.63 -6.86
CA TYR A 168 -4.09 -1.59 -5.43
C TYR A 168 -4.28 -0.21 -4.82
N TRP A 169 -5.21 0.60 -5.32
CA TRP A 169 -5.36 1.99 -4.88
C TRP A 169 -5.58 2.11 -3.38
N SER A 170 -6.42 1.24 -2.82
CA SER A 170 -6.73 1.18 -1.39
C SER A 170 -5.52 0.86 -0.50
N TYR A 171 -4.39 0.46 -1.07
CA TYR A 171 -3.15 0.10 -0.38
C TYR A 171 -2.19 1.29 -0.28
N LEU A 172 -2.49 2.42 -0.91
CA LEU A 172 -1.60 3.58 -1.04
C LEU A 172 -2.16 4.76 -0.25
N ASN A 173 -1.30 5.45 0.49
CA ASN A 173 -1.53 6.77 1.04
C ASN A 173 -0.59 7.77 0.36
N PHE A 174 -1.04 9.01 0.21
CA PHE A 174 -0.22 10.09 -0.34
C PHE A 174 -0.23 11.28 0.59
N HIS A 175 0.96 11.84 0.83
CA HIS A 175 1.15 13.01 1.67
C HIS A 175 1.95 14.06 0.90
N VAL A 176 1.77 15.33 1.25
CA VAL A 176 2.64 16.41 0.79
C VAL A 176 3.44 16.97 1.96
N ALA A 177 4.75 17.15 1.75
CA ALA A 177 5.63 17.86 2.67
C ALA A 177 6.05 19.20 2.04
N HIS A 178 5.63 20.29 2.65
CA HIS A 178 5.89 21.66 2.21
C HIS A 178 7.27 22.10 2.67
N VAL A 179 8.28 21.74 1.89
CA VAL A 179 9.68 22.12 2.14
C VAL A 179 9.96 23.47 1.50
N VAL A 180 10.36 24.43 2.34
CA VAL A 180 10.76 25.77 1.95
C VAL A 180 12.28 25.79 1.76
N SER A 181 12.71 26.24 0.58
CA SER A 181 14.12 26.53 0.27
C SER A 181 14.41 28.02 0.38
N ALA A 182 15.66 28.37 0.73
CA ALA A 182 16.10 29.75 0.77
C ALA A 182 16.14 30.38 -0.63
N ASP A 183 16.66 29.63 -1.61
CA ASP A 183 16.81 30.08 -3.00
C ASP A 183 15.80 29.42 -3.97
N ASP A 184 15.59 30.10 -5.11
CA ASP A 184 14.74 29.63 -6.22
C ASP A 184 15.56 28.79 -7.20
N GLY A 185 15.18 27.50 -7.31
CA GLY A 185 15.86 26.50 -8.12
C GLY A 185 17.04 25.83 -7.42
N ILE A 186 17.84 25.06 -8.16
CA ILE A 186 18.87 24.14 -7.67
C ILE A 186 20.27 24.43 -8.20
N ASP A 187 21.30 23.84 -7.60
CA ASP A 187 22.67 23.94 -8.12
C ASP A 187 22.80 23.42 -9.56
N GLY A 188 23.64 24.07 -10.37
CA GLY A 188 23.95 23.62 -11.73
C GLY A 188 23.97 24.74 -12.77
N TYR A 189 24.57 24.46 -13.92
CA TYR A 189 24.70 25.41 -15.04
C TYR A 189 25.31 26.78 -14.64
N GLY A 190 26.24 26.78 -13.68
CA GLY A 190 26.89 27.99 -13.17
C GLY A 190 26.13 28.73 -12.05
N ARG A 191 24.99 28.19 -11.59
CA ARG A 191 24.29 28.67 -10.39
C ARG A 191 24.68 27.84 -9.16
N GLU A 192 24.87 28.55 -8.05
CA GLU A 192 24.87 28.01 -6.69
C GLU A 192 23.59 28.49 -5.98
N ALA A 193 22.88 27.58 -5.29
CA ALA A 193 21.60 27.82 -4.65
C ALA A 193 21.54 27.12 -3.28
N ASP A 194 21.27 27.89 -2.23
CA ASP A 194 21.01 27.37 -0.89
C ASP A 194 19.60 26.77 -0.82
N THR A 195 19.53 25.44 -0.90
CA THR A 195 18.27 24.68 -0.98
C THR A 195 18.15 23.68 0.15
N ALA A 196 16.91 23.38 0.53
CA ALA A 196 16.63 22.63 1.75
C ALA A 196 16.98 21.14 1.64
N LEU A 197 16.90 20.57 0.43
CA LEU A 197 17.24 19.18 0.14
C LEU A 197 18.55 19.05 -0.65
N GLY A 198 19.26 20.17 -0.88
CA GLY A 198 20.53 20.20 -1.59
C GLY A 198 20.41 19.71 -3.03
N GLY A 199 19.40 20.20 -3.75
CA GLY A 199 19.15 19.86 -5.14
C GLY A 199 20.28 20.31 -6.05
N TYR A 200 20.62 19.48 -7.04
CA TYR A 200 21.70 19.77 -7.97
C TYR A 200 21.49 19.10 -9.34
N THR A 201 22.09 19.70 -10.37
CA THR A 201 22.24 19.10 -11.70
C THR A 201 23.50 18.24 -11.72
N ARG A 202 23.34 16.97 -12.12
CA ARG A 202 24.45 16.03 -12.25
C ARG A 202 25.30 16.36 -13.46
N ALA A 203 26.60 16.09 -13.36
CA ALA A 203 27.54 16.09 -14.48
C ALA A 203 27.29 14.87 -15.40
N THR A 204 26.12 14.83 -16.04
CA THR A 204 25.73 13.84 -17.05
C THR A 204 25.47 14.55 -18.36
N ASP A 205 25.62 13.84 -19.48
CA ASP A 205 25.42 14.39 -20.82
C ASP A 205 23.98 14.90 -21.03
N ALA A 206 23.02 14.40 -20.24
CA ALA A 206 21.60 14.69 -20.38
C ALA A 206 21.01 15.63 -19.32
N GLY A 207 21.79 16.05 -18.30
CA GLY A 207 21.31 17.00 -17.27
C GLY A 207 20.35 16.40 -16.23
N HIS A 208 20.57 15.15 -15.81
CA HIS A 208 19.81 14.53 -14.70
C HIS A 208 19.98 15.33 -13.42
N VAL A 209 18.95 15.35 -12.59
CA VAL A 209 18.98 16.05 -11.29
C VAL A 209 19.03 15.08 -10.13
N GLY A 210 19.53 15.52 -9.00
CA GLY A 210 19.51 14.78 -7.75
C GLY A 210 19.29 15.70 -6.56
N VAL A 211 19.12 15.07 -5.40
CA VAL A 211 19.05 15.71 -4.08
C VAL A 211 19.95 14.98 -3.10
N ASN A 212 20.18 15.58 -1.94
CA ASN A 212 20.88 14.96 -0.84
C ASN A 212 19.92 14.03 -0.06
N GLY A 213 20.02 12.72 -0.30
CA GLY A 213 19.16 11.70 0.31
C GLY A 213 19.04 11.81 1.85
N PRO A 214 20.15 11.92 2.61
CA PRO A 214 20.10 12.20 4.04
C PRO A 214 19.24 13.39 4.47
N LEU A 215 19.20 14.49 3.69
CA LEU A 215 18.33 15.63 3.98
C LEU A 215 16.85 15.31 3.74
N VAL A 216 16.54 14.57 2.65
CA VAL A 216 15.19 14.07 2.40
C VAL A 216 14.72 13.18 3.55
N TRP A 217 15.56 12.25 4.00
CA TRP A 217 15.23 11.36 5.12
C TRP A 217 15.03 12.10 6.43
N LYS A 218 15.79 13.17 6.68
CA LYS A 218 15.56 14.03 7.84
C LYS A 218 14.18 14.68 7.80
N VAL A 219 13.72 15.13 6.63
CA VAL A 219 12.36 15.67 6.46
C VAL A 219 11.31 14.59 6.69
N LEU A 220 11.49 13.39 6.10
CA LEU A 220 10.51 12.31 6.26
C LEU A 220 10.43 11.77 7.70
N ASP A 221 11.55 11.74 8.44
CA ASP A 221 11.59 11.32 9.84
C ASP A 221 10.73 12.25 10.75
N GLU A 222 10.35 13.46 10.29
CA GLU A 222 9.44 14.37 11.00
C GLU A 222 7.94 14.14 10.70
N ILE A 223 7.62 13.27 9.74
CA ILE A 223 6.24 12.97 9.35
C ILE A 223 5.90 11.57 9.89
N PRO A 224 4.76 11.38 10.57
CA PRO A 224 4.38 10.11 11.15
C PRO A 224 4.27 9.00 10.11
N ALA A 225 4.85 7.83 10.44
CA ALA A 225 4.59 6.54 9.79
C ALA A 225 4.76 6.52 8.26
N LEU A 226 5.95 6.86 7.76
CA LEU A 226 6.23 6.83 6.32
C LEU A 226 7.27 5.79 5.93
N ASP A 227 7.09 5.15 4.78
CA ASP A 227 7.96 4.08 4.25
C ASP A 227 9.32 4.54 3.70
N ARG A 228 9.78 5.74 4.09
CA ARG A 228 10.94 6.42 3.49
C ARG A 228 10.87 6.39 1.96
N LEU A 229 9.71 6.77 1.45
CA LEU A 229 9.41 6.80 0.03
C LEU A 229 8.97 8.21 -0.35
N ALA A 230 9.74 8.85 -1.23
CA ALA A 230 9.49 10.23 -1.63
C ALA A 230 9.58 10.44 -3.15
N ILE A 231 8.70 11.30 -3.64
CA ILE A 231 8.81 11.96 -4.94
C ILE A 231 9.20 13.42 -4.66
N VAL A 232 10.38 13.81 -5.12
CA VAL A 232 10.95 15.15 -4.89
C VAL A 232 10.99 15.90 -6.20
N PHE A 233 10.12 16.90 -6.37
CA PHE A 233 10.19 17.81 -7.51
C PHE A 233 11.28 18.83 -7.29
N VAL A 234 12.23 18.93 -8.21
CA VAL A 234 13.27 19.97 -8.14
C VAL A 234 12.95 21.08 -9.13
N LYS A 235 12.91 22.31 -8.63
CA LYS A 235 12.55 23.46 -9.45
C LYS A 235 13.67 23.77 -10.46
N GLN A 236 13.29 24.00 -11.72
CA GLN A 236 14.20 24.23 -12.85
C GLN A 236 15.12 23.05 -13.21
N GLY A 237 14.81 21.84 -12.73
CA GLY A 237 15.41 20.61 -13.24
C GLY A 237 14.85 20.19 -14.60
N LEU A 238 15.59 19.36 -15.32
CA LEU A 238 15.21 18.87 -16.66
C LEU A 238 14.78 17.39 -16.66
N LEU A 239 15.67 16.50 -16.20
CA LEU A 239 15.41 15.06 -16.14
C LEU A 239 15.29 14.58 -14.69
N GLY A 240 14.98 13.30 -14.48
CA GLY A 240 14.83 12.72 -13.16
C GLY A 240 15.96 11.78 -12.75
N THR A 241 15.96 11.34 -11.50
CA THR A 241 16.69 10.14 -11.06
C THR A 241 15.87 9.42 -10.01
N GLY A 242 16.00 8.10 -9.95
CA GLY A 242 15.26 7.28 -9.00
C GLY A 242 16.11 6.18 -8.40
N GLY A 243 15.85 5.88 -7.13
CA GLY A 243 16.48 4.75 -6.44
C GLY A 243 16.44 4.88 -4.93
N GLY A 244 16.48 3.74 -4.24
CA GLY A 244 16.58 3.71 -2.77
C GLY A 244 15.46 4.42 -2.03
N GLY A 245 14.25 4.48 -2.60
CA GLY A 245 13.09 5.17 -2.03
C GLY A 245 12.94 6.65 -2.42
N ILE A 246 13.86 7.25 -3.19
CA ILE A 246 13.72 8.64 -3.66
C ILE A 246 13.58 8.65 -5.18
N ALA A 247 12.52 9.27 -5.68
CA ALA A 247 12.35 9.67 -7.08
C ALA A 247 12.50 11.19 -7.17
N THR A 248 13.62 11.68 -7.69
CA THR A 248 13.84 13.11 -7.94
C THR A 248 13.40 13.45 -9.35
N ILE A 249 12.51 14.44 -9.50
CA ILE A 249 11.89 14.79 -10.78
C ILE A 249 12.27 16.22 -11.18
N GLY A 250 12.96 16.36 -12.30
CA GLY A 250 13.07 17.64 -13.01
C GLY A 250 11.86 17.87 -13.91
N GLY A 251 11.32 19.09 -13.92
CA GLY A 251 10.19 19.45 -14.78
C GLY A 251 8.85 18.87 -14.34
N ARG A 252 7.95 18.63 -15.31
CA ARG A 252 6.54 18.22 -15.10
C ARG A 252 6.09 17.09 -16.03
N SER A 253 6.87 16.03 -16.12
CA SER A 253 6.55 14.90 -17.01
C SER A 253 5.94 13.74 -16.22
N ASP A 254 4.66 13.44 -16.45
CA ASP A 254 3.95 12.31 -15.82
C ASP A 254 4.68 10.98 -16.00
N ARG A 255 5.14 10.71 -17.22
CA ARG A 255 5.89 9.50 -17.56
C ARG A 255 7.18 9.43 -16.76
N THR A 256 7.91 10.54 -16.67
CA THR A 256 9.16 10.61 -15.89
C THR A 256 8.87 10.37 -14.41
N THR A 257 7.83 11.00 -13.85
CA THR A 257 7.43 10.79 -12.45
C THR A 257 7.20 9.31 -12.14
N LEU A 258 6.41 8.61 -12.96
CA LEU A 258 6.12 7.18 -12.73
C LEU A 258 7.34 6.29 -13.02
N HIS A 259 8.18 6.65 -13.99
CA HIS A 259 9.41 5.93 -14.33
C HIS A 259 10.43 5.98 -13.18
N GLU A 260 10.74 7.19 -12.69
CA GLU A 260 11.65 7.36 -11.55
C GLU A 260 11.09 6.76 -10.28
N PHE A 261 9.76 6.83 -10.10
CA PHE A 261 9.10 6.11 -9.00
C PHE A 261 9.26 4.59 -9.13
N GLY A 262 9.26 4.03 -10.35
CA GLY A 262 9.56 2.62 -10.60
C GLY A 262 10.94 2.20 -10.07
N HIS A 263 11.97 3.02 -10.30
CA HIS A 263 13.30 2.82 -9.72
C HIS A 263 13.29 2.95 -8.19
N ALA A 264 12.68 4.02 -7.67
CA ALA A 264 12.67 4.32 -6.25
C ALA A 264 11.90 3.28 -5.42
N PHE A 265 10.75 2.86 -5.92
CA PHE A 265 9.82 1.98 -5.24
C PHE A 265 10.22 0.51 -5.39
N ALA A 266 10.29 0.02 -6.63
CA ALA A 266 10.44 -1.41 -6.92
C ALA A 266 11.86 -1.80 -7.38
N GLY A 267 12.79 -0.86 -7.53
CA GLY A 267 14.16 -1.15 -7.95
C GLY A 267 14.26 -1.64 -9.39
N LEU A 268 13.34 -1.20 -10.25
CA LEU A 268 13.35 -1.52 -11.67
C LEU A 268 14.60 -0.92 -12.34
N GLY A 269 15.08 -1.53 -13.41
CA GLY A 269 16.15 -1.02 -14.27
C GLY A 269 15.57 -0.35 -15.51
N ASP A 270 16.37 0.52 -16.12
CA ASP A 270 16.06 1.14 -17.41
C ASP A 270 16.03 0.10 -18.54
N GLU A 271 14.95 0.04 -19.30
CA GLU A 271 14.81 -0.86 -20.45
C GLU A 271 15.26 -0.21 -21.77
N TYR A 272 15.56 1.09 -21.78
CA TYR A 272 16.13 1.74 -22.97
C TYR A 272 17.60 1.36 -23.18
N ALA A 273 17.98 1.25 -24.45
CA ALA A 273 19.37 0.99 -24.86
C ALA A 273 20.24 2.26 -24.90
N GLN A 274 19.62 3.44 -25.00
CA GLN A 274 20.33 4.71 -25.17
C GLN A 274 21.26 5.00 -23.99
N ARG A 275 22.54 5.24 -24.29
CA ARG A 275 23.50 5.64 -23.26
C ARG A 275 23.26 7.11 -22.88
N THR A 276 22.95 7.35 -21.61
CA THR A 276 22.72 8.71 -21.07
C THR A 276 23.83 9.20 -20.14
N HIS A 277 24.68 8.27 -19.68
CA HIS A 277 25.90 8.48 -18.89
C HIS A 277 26.69 7.15 -18.86
N ASP A 278 27.87 7.15 -18.24
CA ASP A 278 28.61 5.91 -18.04
C ASP A 278 27.95 5.03 -16.96
N ARG A 279 27.53 3.82 -17.35
CA ARG A 279 26.84 2.85 -16.49
C ARG A 279 27.71 1.63 -16.13
N GLY A 280 28.96 1.61 -16.60
CA GLY A 280 29.87 0.48 -16.39
C GLY A 280 29.50 -0.72 -17.26
N LYS A 281 29.77 -1.94 -16.76
CA LYS A 281 29.41 -3.18 -17.47
C LYS A 281 27.92 -3.50 -17.26
N PRO A 282 27.24 -4.14 -18.23
CA PRO A 282 25.88 -4.64 -18.06
C PRO A 282 25.73 -5.47 -16.79
N ARG A 283 24.58 -5.32 -16.11
CA ARG A 283 24.23 -6.05 -14.88
C ARG A 283 22.81 -6.57 -14.97
N SER A 284 22.55 -7.70 -14.34
CA SER A 284 21.19 -8.19 -14.15
C SER A 284 20.52 -7.48 -12.99
N GLY A 285 19.27 -7.09 -13.20
CA GLY A 285 18.35 -6.52 -12.21
C GLY A 285 17.05 -7.31 -12.20
N ILE A 286 15.92 -6.65 -11.96
CA ILE A 286 14.59 -7.30 -11.97
C ILE A 286 14.09 -7.52 -13.41
N ASN A 287 14.21 -6.48 -14.24
CA ASN A 287 13.68 -6.41 -15.61
C ASN A 287 14.79 -6.13 -16.65
N VAL A 288 16.06 -6.26 -16.25
CA VAL A 288 17.21 -6.22 -17.16
C VAL A 288 18.16 -7.38 -16.85
N SER A 289 18.88 -7.88 -17.84
CA SER A 289 19.77 -9.03 -17.71
C SER A 289 21.11 -8.80 -18.41
N ALA A 290 22.21 -9.25 -17.80
CA ALA A 290 23.53 -9.32 -18.43
C ALA A 290 23.81 -10.66 -19.15
N THR A 291 22.80 -11.52 -19.26
CA THR A 291 22.84 -12.79 -20.01
C THR A 291 21.63 -12.91 -20.93
N GLU A 292 21.82 -13.57 -22.07
CA GLU A 292 20.74 -13.92 -23.01
C GLU A 292 20.12 -15.30 -22.77
N ASP A 293 20.68 -16.10 -21.84
CA ASP A 293 20.16 -17.43 -21.56
C ASP A 293 18.75 -17.33 -20.94
N PRO A 294 17.69 -17.81 -21.62
CA PRO A 294 16.32 -17.71 -21.15
C PRO A 294 16.06 -18.44 -19.83
N LYS A 295 16.97 -19.31 -19.37
CA LYS A 295 16.88 -19.99 -18.07
C LYS A 295 17.49 -19.19 -16.93
N LEU A 296 18.37 -18.23 -17.24
CA LEU A 296 19.13 -17.46 -16.26
C LEU A 296 18.70 -16.00 -16.17
N VAL A 297 17.85 -15.52 -17.10
CA VAL A 297 17.26 -14.19 -16.98
C VAL A 297 16.37 -14.11 -15.72
N PRO A 298 16.31 -12.95 -15.05
CA PRO A 298 15.51 -12.77 -13.84
C PRO A 298 14.02 -13.11 -13.98
N TRP A 299 13.48 -12.99 -15.18
CA TRP A 299 12.07 -13.29 -15.52
C TRP A 299 11.87 -14.65 -16.20
N ALA A 300 12.80 -15.60 -16.02
CA ALA A 300 12.74 -16.91 -16.68
C ALA A 300 11.41 -17.66 -16.46
N HIS A 301 10.76 -17.48 -15.30
CA HIS A 301 9.45 -18.08 -14.99
C HIS A 301 8.32 -17.57 -15.89
N TRP A 302 8.40 -16.34 -16.41
CA TRP A 302 7.46 -15.83 -17.42
C TRP A 302 7.64 -16.51 -18.78
N LEU A 303 8.88 -16.84 -19.14
CA LEU A 303 9.21 -17.58 -20.37
C LEU A 303 8.75 -19.04 -20.27
N GLU A 304 8.99 -19.68 -19.12
CA GLU A 304 8.53 -21.04 -18.83
C GLU A 304 7.00 -21.15 -18.89
N ALA A 305 6.30 -20.17 -18.33
CA ALA A 305 4.84 -20.06 -18.40
C ALA A 305 4.30 -19.73 -19.80
N LYS A 306 5.19 -19.43 -20.76
CA LYS A 306 4.87 -19.09 -22.16
C LYS A 306 3.90 -17.90 -22.25
N VAL A 307 4.15 -16.87 -21.45
CA VAL A 307 3.34 -15.65 -21.48
C VAL A 307 3.60 -14.89 -22.79
N PRO A 308 2.55 -14.59 -23.59
CA PRO A 308 2.73 -13.88 -24.85
C PRO A 308 3.40 -12.51 -24.68
N GLY A 309 4.30 -12.17 -25.60
CA GLY A 309 5.01 -10.89 -25.62
C GLY A 309 6.25 -10.81 -24.73
N ILE A 310 6.46 -11.77 -23.81
CA ILE A 310 7.67 -11.84 -23.00
C ILE A 310 8.76 -12.64 -23.72
N GLY A 311 9.97 -12.09 -23.75
CA GLY A 311 11.13 -12.65 -24.45
C GLY A 311 12.44 -12.21 -23.80
N VAL A 312 13.54 -12.31 -24.55
CA VAL A 312 14.87 -11.85 -24.15
C VAL A 312 15.37 -10.93 -25.27
N TYR A 313 15.01 -9.65 -25.20
CA TYR A 313 15.29 -8.67 -26.26
C TYR A 313 16.56 -7.90 -25.94
N GLN A 314 17.51 -7.83 -26.88
CA GLN A 314 18.77 -7.11 -26.68
C GLN A 314 18.56 -5.60 -26.74
N GLY A 315 19.27 -4.86 -25.89
CA GLY A 315 19.19 -3.41 -25.79
C GLY A 315 18.45 -2.97 -24.53
N ALA A 316 19.19 -2.76 -23.44
CA ALA A 316 18.65 -2.39 -22.14
C ALA A 316 19.74 -1.78 -21.23
N GLY A 317 19.33 -1.15 -20.13
CA GLY A 317 20.24 -0.62 -19.11
C GLY A 317 21.22 0.43 -19.63
N GLY A 318 20.88 1.15 -20.70
CA GLY A 318 21.78 2.08 -21.40
C GLY A 318 22.88 1.41 -22.22
N HIS A 319 22.68 0.14 -22.61
CA HIS A 319 23.56 -0.62 -23.47
C HIS A 319 22.82 -1.16 -24.70
N GLU A 320 23.31 -0.87 -25.89
CA GLU A 320 22.80 -1.44 -27.15
C GLU A 320 23.07 -2.95 -27.28
N ARG A 321 24.14 -3.44 -26.64
CA ARG A 321 24.56 -4.85 -26.68
C ARG A 321 24.97 -5.36 -25.30
N GLY A 322 24.82 -6.66 -25.09
CA GLY A 322 25.24 -7.33 -23.84
C GLY A 322 24.31 -7.09 -22.65
N CYS A 323 23.16 -6.46 -22.87
CA CYS A 323 22.10 -6.29 -21.89
C CYS A 323 20.75 -6.58 -22.56
N TRP A 324 19.85 -7.25 -21.86
CA TRP A 324 18.55 -7.69 -22.38
C TRP A 324 17.39 -7.28 -21.46
N LYS A 325 16.19 -7.19 -22.02
CA LYS A 325 14.93 -6.80 -21.37
C LYS A 325 13.77 -7.78 -21.71
N PRO A 326 12.68 -7.79 -20.94
CA PRO A 326 11.61 -8.76 -21.09
C PRO A 326 10.63 -8.49 -22.24
N VAL A 327 10.49 -7.25 -22.69
CA VAL A 327 9.57 -6.85 -23.76
C VAL A 327 10.29 -6.05 -24.85
N ALA A 328 9.74 -6.01 -26.06
CA ALA A 328 10.39 -5.35 -27.19
C ALA A 328 10.44 -3.81 -27.04
N SER A 329 9.34 -3.18 -26.61
CA SER A 329 9.27 -1.71 -26.44
C SER A 329 8.16 -1.17 -25.54
N ASP A 330 7.16 -1.98 -25.17
CA ASP A 330 5.97 -1.51 -24.44
C ASP A 330 6.16 -1.63 -22.91
N CYS A 331 7.08 -0.83 -22.39
CA CYS A 331 7.27 -0.68 -20.94
C CYS A 331 7.51 0.77 -20.56
N LEU A 332 6.90 1.21 -19.45
CA LEU A 332 7.18 2.49 -18.79
C LEU A 332 8.67 2.68 -18.47
N MET A 333 9.43 1.60 -18.25
CA MET A 333 10.88 1.65 -18.04
C MET A 333 11.68 1.93 -19.32
N GLU A 334 11.01 2.14 -20.45
CA GLU A 334 11.59 2.56 -21.72
C GLU A 334 10.76 3.71 -22.33
N HIS A 335 9.69 3.39 -23.07
CA HIS A 335 8.89 4.35 -23.84
C HIS A 335 7.37 4.13 -23.74
N GLY A 336 6.93 3.04 -23.09
CA GLY A 336 5.51 2.71 -22.90
C GLY A 336 4.82 3.55 -21.83
N GLU A 337 3.49 3.45 -21.76
CA GLU A 337 2.67 4.13 -20.74
C GLU A 337 2.45 3.27 -19.48
N GLN A 338 2.49 1.95 -19.64
CA GLN A 338 2.20 0.98 -18.58
C GLN A 338 3.46 0.16 -18.25
N LEU A 339 3.53 -0.37 -17.03
CA LEU A 339 4.57 -1.32 -16.67
C LEU A 339 4.35 -2.64 -17.41
N CYS A 340 5.43 -3.23 -17.93
CA CYS A 340 5.36 -4.54 -18.56
C CYS A 340 5.05 -5.61 -17.49
N PRO A 341 4.62 -6.84 -17.86
CA PRO A 341 4.25 -7.86 -16.88
C PRO A 341 5.34 -8.15 -15.82
N VAL A 342 6.62 -8.15 -16.21
CA VAL A 342 7.75 -8.36 -15.28
C VAL A 342 7.92 -7.21 -14.30
N CYS A 343 7.85 -5.97 -14.77
CA CYS A 343 7.90 -4.79 -13.91
C CYS A 343 6.68 -4.70 -12.98
N ARG A 344 5.50 -5.07 -13.49
CA ARG A 344 4.25 -5.10 -12.73
C ARG A 344 4.31 -6.11 -11.59
N GLU A 345 4.81 -7.33 -11.84
CA GLU A 345 5.02 -8.35 -10.80
C GLU A 345 5.85 -7.79 -9.64
N ALA A 346 6.99 -7.16 -9.96
CA ALA A 346 7.87 -6.57 -8.96
C ALA A 346 7.19 -5.46 -8.15
N VAL A 347 6.37 -4.62 -8.79
CA VAL A 347 5.59 -3.58 -8.11
C VAL A 347 4.54 -4.19 -7.18
N VAL A 348 3.80 -5.22 -7.60
CA VAL A 348 2.82 -5.90 -6.74
C VAL A 348 3.50 -6.52 -5.52
N LEU A 349 4.60 -7.25 -5.71
CA LEU A 349 5.38 -7.81 -4.61
C LEU A 349 5.93 -6.72 -3.68
N ARG A 350 6.31 -5.56 -4.25
CA ARG A 350 6.77 -4.42 -3.45
C ARG A 350 5.65 -3.78 -2.62
N ILE A 351 4.42 -3.70 -3.13
CA ILE A 351 3.26 -3.26 -2.33
C ILE A 351 3.05 -4.21 -1.15
N HIS A 352 3.02 -5.53 -1.41
CA HIS A 352 2.84 -6.55 -0.36
C HIS A 352 4.03 -6.68 0.60
N HIS A 353 5.16 -6.05 0.32
CA HIS A 353 6.24 -5.93 1.29
C HIS A 353 5.91 -4.95 2.42
N PHE A 354 5.15 -3.89 2.13
CA PHE A 354 4.70 -2.90 3.10
C PHE A 354 3.33 -3.23 3.69
N VAL A 355 2.46 -3.86 2.89
CA VAL A 355 1.05 -4.02 3.23
C VAL A 355 0.72 -5.49 3.50
N ASP A 356 0.06 -5.75 4.62
CA ASP A 356 -0.60 -7.02 4.94
C ASP A 356 -2.00 -7.06 4.27
N PRO A 357 -2.31 -8.08 3.45
CA PRO A 357 -3.64 -8.25 2.86
C PRO A 357 -4.77 -8.41 3.90
N ILE A 358 -4.44 -8.69 5.17
CA ILE A 358 -5.38 -8.70 6.30
C ILE A 358 -5.37 -7.33 6.98
N GLU A 359 -6.48 -6.61 6.87
CA GLU A 359 -6.66 -5.30 7.50
C GLU A 359 -6.95 -5.42 9.00
N SER A 360 -7.79 -6.36 9.39
CA SER A 360 -8.12 -6.59 10.81
C SER A 360 -8.73 -7.98 11.02
N CYS A 361 -8.78 -8.42 12.27
CA CYS A 361 -9.48 -9.64 12.65
C CYS A 361 -10.04 -9.54 14.07
N GLU A 362 -11.15 -10.23 14.29
CA GLU A 362 -11.76 -10.37 15.61
C GLU A 362 -12.08 -11.84 15.87
N PRO A 363 -11.72 -12.39 17.04
CA PRO A 363 -10.92 -11.76 18.10
C PRO A 363 -9.45 -11.51 17.68
N ALA A 364 -8.70 -10.78 18.51
CA ALA A 364 -7.26 -10.61 18.30
C ALA A 364 -6.57 -11.98 18.14
N PRO A 365 -5.60 -12.09 17.21
CA PRO A 365 -4.94 -13.36 16.93
C PRO A 365 -4.06 -13.76 18.11
N GLN A 366 -3.92 -15.06 18.33
CA GLN A 366 -3.07 -15.60 19.39
C GLN A 366 -1.75 -16.09 18.81
N PRO A 367 -0.62 -15.89 19.51
CA PRO A 367 0.64 -16.49 19.11
C PRO A 367 0.53 -18.02 19.12
N ILE A 368 1.48 -18.70 18.45
CA ILE A 368 1.52 -20.17 18.47
C ILE A 368 1.77 -20.69 19.89
N SER A 369 2.49 -19.94 20.73
CA SER A 369 2.74 -20.22 22.14
C SER A 369 3.02 -18.91 22.89
N PRO A 370 2.66 -18.76 24.19
CA PRO A 370 1.96 -19.72 25.05
C PRO A 370 0.49 -19.90 24.65
N TRP A 371 -0.13 -20.98 25.12
CA TRP A 371 -1.55 -21.24 24.88
C TRP A 371 -2.41 -20.41 25.83
N ASP A 372 -3.25 -19.56 25.25
CA ASP A 372 -4.30 -18.79 25.92
C ASP A 372 -5.66 -18.98 25.21
N GLY A 373 -5.90 -20.22 24.74
CA GLY A 373 -7.00 -20.55 23.84
C GLY A 373 -8.40 -20.42 24.42
N ARG A 374 -9.36 -20.25 23.51
CA ARG A 374 -10.79 -20.17 23.85
C ARG A 374 -11.35 -21.57 24.10
N VAL A 375 -12.36 -21.69 24.95
CA VAL A 375 -13.02 -22.98 25.23
C VAL A 375 -14.36 -23.03 24.52
N LEU A 376 -14.59 -24.13 23.79
CA LEU A 376 -15.90 -24.51 23.26
C LEU A 376 -16.45 -25.65 24.12
N ASP A 377 -17.54 -25.38 24.83
CA ASP A 377 -18.19 -26.32 25.76
C ASP A 377 -19.71 -26.35 25.49
N GLY A 378 -20.29 -27.56 25.50
CA GLY A 378 -21.71 -27.79 25.21
C GLY A 378 -22.18 -27.19 23.87
N ASP A 379 -23.27 -26.42 23.91
CA ASP A 379 -23.87 -25.77 22.73
C ASP A 379 -23.34 -24.34 22.48
N ALA A 380 -22.19 -23.99 23.06
CA ALA A 380 -21.55 -22.69 22.82
C ALA A 380 -21.16 -22.50 21.34
N LYS A 381 -20.88 -21.25 20.98
CA LYS A 381 -20.44 -20.85 19.64
C LYS A 381 -19.21 -19.96 19.76
N LEU A 382 -18.17 -20.25 18.97
CA LEU A 382 -17.03 -19.37 18.76
C LEU A 382 -17.10 -18.78 17.35
N GLU A 383 -17.00 -17.46 17.27
CA GLU A 383 -17.00 -16.71 16.00
C GLU A 383 -15.65 -16.03 15.80
N PHE A 384 -15.17 -16.11 14.57
CA PHE A 384 -13.95 -15.45 14.10
C PHE A 384 -14.30 -14.66 12.85
N SER A 385 -13.73 -13.48 12.71
CA SER A 385 -13.86 -12.65 11.53
C SER A 385 -12.50 -12.12 11.09
N VAL A 386 -12.30 -12.04 9.78
CA VAL A 386 -11.11 -11.43 9.17
C VAL A 386 -11.60 -10.46 8.10
N ARG A 387 -11.14 -9.23 8.18
CA ARG A 387 -11.33 -8.21 7.15
C ARG A 387 -10.07 -8.12 6.31
N THR A 388 -10.22 -8.26 5.00
CA THR A 388 -9.15 -8.13 4.04
C THR A 388 -9.12 -6.73 3.44
N LEU A 389 -7.98 -6.36 2.89
CA LEU A 389 -7.90 -5.28 1.91
C LEU A 389 -8.58 -5.69 0.59
N LEU A 390 -8.90 -4.68 -0.21
CA LEU A 390 -9.71 -4.84 -1.42
C LEU A 390 -8.97 -4.23 -2.62
N PRO A 391 -8.37 -5.08 -3.47
CA PRO A 391 -8.03 -4.70 -4.83
C PRO A 391 -9.30 -4.31 -5.61
N ALA A 392 -9.13 -3.51 -6.67
CA ALA A 392 -10.25 -2.90 -7.39
C ALA A 392 -11.09 -3.90 -8.19
N LYS A 393 -10.47 -4.95 -8.74
CA LYS A 393 -11.09 -5.85 -9.72
C LYS A 393 -11.04 -7.32 -9.32
N HIS A 394 -10.08 -7.76 -8.51
CA HIS A 394 -10.05 -9.13 -8.00
C HIS A 394 -10.29 -9.21 -6.49
N ALA A 395 -10.80 -10.37 -6.09
CA ALA A 395 -11.01 -10.70 -4.68
C ALA A 395 -9.78 -11.42 -4.12
N LEU A 396 -9.49 -11.17 -2.85
CA LEU A 396 -8.59 -12.04 -2.09
C LEU A 396 -9.34 -13.34 -1.73
N GLU A 397 -8.59 -14.43 -1.59
CA GLU A 397 -9.13 -15.71 -1.17
C GLU A 397 -8.80 -15.95 0.31
N ALA A 398 -9.82 -16.16 1.14
CA ALA A 398 -9.66 -16.51 2.54
C ALA A 398 -9.94 -18.00 2.75
N ARG A 399 -8.96 -18.73 3.27
CA ARG A 399 -9.03 -20.16 3.55
C ARG A 399 -9.02 -20.39 5.06
N TRP A 400 -10.02 -21.11 5.56
CA TRP A 400 -10.14 -21.42 6.98
C TRP A 400 -9.77 -22.86 7.25
N TYR A 401 -8.83 -23.08 8.16
CA TYR A 401 -8.34 -24.39 8.56
C TYR A 401 -8.67 -24.65 10.03
N VAL A 402 -8.90 -25.92 10.34
CA VAL A 402 -9.03 -26.42 11.71
C VAL A 402 -8.03 -27.55 11.86
N LEU A 403 -6.98 -27.29 12.64
CA LEU A 403 -5.79 -28.13 12.71
C LEU A 403 -5.70 -28.75 14.10
N SER A 404 -5.60 -30.07 14.18
CA SER A 404 -5.49 -30.77 15.46
C SER A 404 -4.11 -30.55 16.09
N ALA A 405 -4.07 -30.11 17.35
CA ALA A 405 -2.82 -29.98 18.08
C ALA A 405 -2.15 -31.35 18.34
N ALA A 406 -2.95 -32.41 18.45
CA ALA A 406 -2.48 -33.77 18.70
C ALA A 406 -1.83 -34.39 17.46
N GLU A 407 -2.32 -34.05 16.27
CA GLU A 407 -1.75 -34.50 15.00
C GLU A 407 -0.58 -33.60 14.55
N GLY A 408 -0.45 -32.42 15.17
CA GLY A 408 0.49 -31.36 14.78
C GLY A 408 0.03 -30.65 13.51
N LEU A 409 0.58 -29.45 13.25
CA LEU A 409 0.47 -28.88 11.91
C LEU A 409 1.21 -29.80 10.94
N ARG A 410 0.51 -30.39 9.95
CA ARG A 410 1.17 -31.17 8.91
C ARG A 410 1.86 -30.20 7.96
N THR A 411 3.17 -30.07 8.14
CA THR A 411 4.04 -29.27 7.28
C THR A 411 4.85 -30.21 6.40
N GLY A 412 4.97 -29.90 5.10
CA GLY A 412 5.84 -30.64 4.19
C GLY A 412 7.21 -29.97 4.08
N ASP A 413 8.28 -30.74 4.19
CA ASP A 413 9.57 -30.40 3.56
C ASP A 413 9.48 -30.74 2.05
N PRO A 414 10.13 -29.98 1.14
CA PRO A 414 10.27 -30.35 -0.27
C PRO A 414 10.71 -31.81 -0.56
N LEU A 415 11.27 -32.53 0.42
CA LEU A 415 11.66 -33.95 0.31
C LEU A 415 10.62 -34.98 0.81
N GLY A 416 9.39 -34.56 1.15
CA GLY A 416 8.27 -35.48 1.41
C GLY A 416 8.16 -36.03 2.84
N GLY A 417 8.92 -35.47 3.80
CA GLY A 417 8.74 -35.76 5.22
C GLY A 417 7.65 -34.89 5.85
N VAL A 418 6.71 -35.50 6.58
CA VAL A 418 5.73 -34.78 7.42
C VAL A 418 6.36 -34.57 8.80
N THR A 419 6.51 -33.31 9.23
CA THR A 419 6.97 -32.98 10.60
C THR A 419 5.86 -32.29 11.39
N PRO A 420 5.49 -32.78 12.59
CA PRO A 420 4.52 -32.11 13.44
C PRO A 420 5.18 -30.93 14.17
N VAL A 421 4.65 -29.73 13.97
CA VAL A 421 4.96 -28.57 14.83
C VAL A 421 3.89 -28.49 15.91
N GLY A 422 4.29 -28.70 17.17
CA GLY A 422 3.41 -28.68 18.34
C GLY A 422 3.83 -27.66 19.40
N PRO A 423 2.95 -27.31 20.36
CA PRO A 423 3.29 -26.48 21.50
C PRO A 423 4.04 -27.34 22.54
N ASP A 424 5.38 -27.33 22.51
CA ASP A 424 6.25 -27.17 23.71
C ASP A 424 7.70 -27.64 23.48
N LYS A 425 8.59 -26.67 23.27
CA LYS A 425 9.52 -26.14 24.28
C LYS A 425 9.83 -24.72 23.84
N PRO A 426 9.96 -23.72 24.74
CA PRO A 426 10.58 -22.47 24.36
C PRO A 426 11.98 -22.83 23.86
N LYS A 427 12.22 -22.71 22.55
CA LYS A 427 13.57 -22.48 22.08
C LYS A 427 13.90 -21.09 22.58
N THR A 428 14.62 -21.03 23.70
CA THR A 428 15.37 -19.85 24.11
C THR A 428 16.37 -19.54 23.01
N GLY A 429 15.95 -18.74 22.04
CA GLY A 429 16.76 -18.30 20.92
C GLY A 429 15.88 -17.60 19.88
N PRO A 430 16.23 -16.39 19.42
CA PRO A 430 15.44 -15.68 18.43
C PRO A 430 15.41 -16.51 17.14
N ALA A 431 14.21 -16.83 16.66
CA ALA A 431 14.02 -17.49 15.37
C ALA A 431 14.17 -16.48 14.22
N THR A 432 15.35 -15.89 14.08
CA THR A 432 15.95 -15.29 12.86
C THR A 432 17.41 -14.90 13.16
N GLY A 433 18.26 -15.92 13.37
CA GLY A 433 19.72 -15.76 13.25
C GLY A 433 20.16 -16.18 11.84
N PRO A 434 21.02 -15.41 11.15
CA PRO A 434 21.47 -15.73 9.79
C PRO A 434 22.58 -16.80 9.80
N LEU A 435 22.74 -17.53 8.70
CA LEU A 435 23.93 -18.36 8.42
C LEU A 435 24.41 -18.07 6.98
N PRO A 436 25.69 -18.31 6.64
CA PRO A 436 26.81 -17.38 6.84
C PRO A 436 27.47 -16.97 5.50
N GLY A 437 28.04 -15.75 5.41
CA GLY A 437 28.99 -15.45 4.32
C GLY A 437 29.04 -14.03 3.77
N SER A 438 29.26 -13.03 4.61
CA SER A 438 30.13 -11.89 4.27
C SER A 438 30.36 -11.06 5.53
N LYS A 439 31.62 -10.94 5.96
CA LYS A 439 31.99 -10.05 7.06
C LYS A 439 31.93 -8.60 6.55
N PRO A 440 31.24 -7.67 7.22
CA PRO A 440 31.49 -6.25 7.01
C PRO A 440 32.84 -5.85 7.63
N PRO A 441 33.50 -4.80 7.11
CA PRO A 441 34.79 -4.35 7.60
C PRO A 441 34.70 -3.84 9.06
N PRO A 442 35.76 -3.99 9.87
CA PRO A 442 35.76 -3.51 11.25
C PRO A 442 35.90 -1.98 11.29
N GLY A 443 34.93 -1.30 11.90
CA GLY A 443 35.01 0.15 12.15
C GLY A 443 33.70 0.91 12.40
N ALA A 444 32.53 0.31 12.17
CA ALA A 444 31.27 1.02 12.40
C ALA A 444 30.92 1.08 13.90
N LEU A 445 30.96 2.29 14.46
CA LEU A 445 30.43 2.61 15.79
C LEU A 445 28.98 2.13 15.89
N LYS A 446 28.68 1.37 16.95
CA LYS A 446 27.33 0.88 17.24
C LYS A 446 26.45 2.05 17.67
N GLU A 447 25.73 2.65 16.72
CA GLU A 447 24.52 3.40 17.06
C GLU A 447 23.50 2.43 17.68
N LYS A 448 22.82 2.87 18.75
CA LYS A 448 21.72 2.11 19.34
C LYS A 448 20.68 1.79 18.25
N PRO A 449 20.19 0.55 18.13
CA PRO A 449 19.14 0.24 17.17
C PRO A 449 17.91 1.07 17.53
N ARG A 450 17.55 2.06 16.70
CA ARG A 450 16.20 2.63 16.73
C ARG A 450 15.24 1.46 16.47
N GLU A 451 14.18 1.31 17.26
CA GLU A 451 13.10 0.37 16.96
C GLU A 451 12.70 0.57 15.50
N ARG A 452 12.89 -0.46 14.67
CA ARG A 452 12.42 -0.44 13.29
C ARG A 452 10.89 -0.43 13.37
N ARG A 453 10.30 0.76 13.21
CA ARG A 453 8.85 0.97 13.21
C ARG A 453 8.12 0.34 12.01
N PHE A 454 8.83 -0.36 11.13
CA PHE A 454 8.29 -0.97 9.91
C PHE A 454 8.18 -2.48 10.09
N GLN A 455 6.99 -3.04 9.86
CA GLN A 455 6.84 -4.47 9.60
C GLN A 455 7.39 -4.76 8.21
N ASP A 456 8.71 -4.81 8.07
CA ASP A 456 9.33 -5.36 6.87
C ASP A 456 8.85 -6.81 6.73
N ARG A 457 7.84 -7.05 5.89
CA ARG A 457 7.26 -8.39 5.72
C ARG A 457 8.26 -9.38 5.12
N ARG A 458 9.43 -8.94 4.62
CA ARG A 458 10.50 -9.82 4.12
C ARG A 458 11.17 -10.59 5.26
N ASP A 459 11.20 -10.02 6.46
CA ASP A 459 11.82 -10.68 7.62
C ASP A 459 10.92 -11.79 8.19
N ARG A 460 9.64 -11.85 7.78
CA ARG A 460 8.71 -12.93 8.16
C ARG A 460 9.03 -14.25 7.45
N GLY A 461 9.59 -14.21 6.25
CA GLY A 461 9.74 -15.37 5.37
C GLY A 461 8.41 -15.93 4.87
N ALA A 462 8.48 -16.98 4.05
CA ALA A 462 7.30 -17.69 3.55
C ALA A 462 6.54 -18.34 4.71
N LEU A 463 5.20 -18.32 4.63
CA LEU A 463 4.37 -19.02 5.60
C LEU A 463 4.60 -20.52 5.50
N VAL A 464 4.51 -21.18 6.65
CA VAL A 464 4.58 -22.63 6.74
C VAL A 464 3.47 -23.24 5.88
N PRO A 465 3.77 -24.21 4.99
CA PRO A 465 2.74 -24.90 4.21
C PRO A 465 1.74 -25.62 5.11
N ILE A 466 0.44 -25.45 4.83
CA ILE A 466 -0.62 -26.21 5.47
C ILE A 466 -1.05 -27.28 4.46
N LEU A 467 -0.77 -28.55 4.77
CA LEU A 467 -1.12 -29.68 3.88
C LEU A 467 -2.57 -30.14 4.05
N ASP A 468 -3.24 -29.72 5.12
CA ASP A 468 -4.65 -29.98 5.36
C ASP A 468 -5.55 -29.19 4.40
N GLU A 469 -6.65 -29.80 3.96
CA GLU A 469 -7.66 -29.11 3.16
C GLU A 469 -8.40 -28.06 4.02
N PRO A 470 -8.68 -26.87 3.48
CA PRO A 470 -9.45 -25.86 4.18
C PRO A 470 -10.88 -26.34 4.43
N ARG A 471 -11.42 -26.03 5.61
CA ARG A 471 -12.81 -26.29 6.01
C ARG A 471 -13.80 -25.33 5.37
N SER A 472 -13.34 -24.13 5.01
CA SER A 472 -14.08 -23.15 4.19
C SER A 472 -13.12 -22.36 3.32
N VAL A 473 -13.58 -21.97 2.13
CA VAL A 473 -12.87 -21.06 1.23
C VAL A 473 -13.85 -19.98 0.80
N ASP A 474 -13.51 -18.74 1.12
CA ASP A 474 -14.31 -17.58 0.80
C ASP A 474 -13.57 -16.70 -0.20
N ARG A 475 -14.29 -16.23 -1.23
CA ARG A 475 -13.79 -15.29 -2.23
C ARG A 475 -14.66 -14.03 -2.18
N HIS A 476 -14.46 -13.20 -1.16
CA HIS A 476 -15.30 -12.02 -0.94
C HIS A 476 -14.87 -10.88 -1.86
N GLY A 477 -15.72 -10.53 -2.83
CA GLY A 477 -15.43 -9.50 -3.83
C GLY A 477 -15.98 -8.11 -3.54
N LYS A 478 -16.58 -7.82 -2.36
CA LYS A 478 -17.23 -6.51 -2.14
C LYS A 478 -17.03 -5.84 -0.77
N ASP A 479 -16.97 -6.58 0.34
CA ASP A 479 -16.83 -5.99 1.69
C ASP A 479 -15.57 -6.46 2.45
N GLY A 480 -14.84 -7.41 1.88
CA GLY A 480 -13.60 -7.98 2.42
C GLY A 480 -13.80 -8.76 3.71
N LEU A 481 -15.03 -9.04 4.15
CA LEU A 481 -15.29 -9.67 5.44
C LEU A 481 -15.53 -11.17 5.28
N THR A 482 -14.64 -11.99 5.83
CA THR A 482 -14.86 -13.42 6.00
C THR A 482 -15.14 -13.74 7.47
N THR A 483 -15.98 -14.75 7.71
CA THR A 483 -16.30 -15.22 9.06
C THR A 483 -16.21 -16.74 9.13
N PHE A 484 -15.83 -17.22 10.31
CA PHE A 484 -15.78 -18.63 10.61
C PHE A 484 -16.44 -18.89 11.95
N THR A 485 -17.27 -19.92 11.98
CA THR A 485 -17.99 -20.36 13.17
C THR A 485 -17.53 -21.75 13.53
N LEU A 486 -17.12 -21.93 14.79
CA LEU A 486 -16.98 -23.25 15.40
C LEU A 486 -18.12 -23.43 16.43
N ASP A 487 -19.01 -24.38 16.13
CA ASP A 487 -20.14 -24.78 16.97
C ASP A 487 -20.30 -26.31 16.92
N ARG A 488 -21.26 -26.83 17.68
CA ARG A 488 -21.56 -28.28 17.73
C ARG A 488 -21.82 -28.90 16.35
N LYS A 489 -22.51 -28.20 15.44
CA LYS A 489 -22.78 -28.70 14.08
C LYS A 489 -21.50 -28.82 13.27
N ALA A 490 -20.59 -27.87 13.42
CA ALA A 490 -19.28 -27.90 12.79
C ALA A 490 -18.42 -29.07 13.31
N LEU A 491 -18.42 -29.31 14.63
CA LEU A 491 -17.73 -30.46 15.23
C LEU A 491 -18.26 -31.79 14.69
N GLU A 492 -19.59 -31.97 14.64
CA GLU A 492 -20.23 -33.18 14.10
C GLU A 492 -19.94 -33.37 12.61
N LYS A 493 -20.06 -32.29 11.82
CA LYS A 493 -19.79 -32.30 10.37
C LYS A 493 -18.35 -32.72 10.06
N TRP A 494 -17.39 -32.24 10.84
CA TRP A 494 -15.96 -32.48 10.61
C TRP A 494 -15.39 -33.61 11.48
N LYS A 495 -16.24 -34.29 12.27
CA LYS A 495 -15.87 -35.39 13.17
C LYS A 495 -14.75 -35.02 14.14
N LEU A 496 -14.80 -33.81 14.68
CA LEU A 496 -13.82 -33.29 15.64
C LEU A 496 -14.23 -33.73 17.06
N GLY A 497 -13.40 -34.53 17.72
CA GLY A 497 -13.61 -34.94 19.11
C GLY A 497 -13.08 -33.91 20.11
N PRO A 498 -13.26 -34.15 21.42
CA PRO A 498 -12.62 -33.35 22.47
C PRO A 498 -11.11 -33.28 22.26
N GLY A 499 -10.53 -32.09 22.42
CA GLY A 499 -9.13 -31.85 22.13
C GLY A 499 -8.81 -30.40 21.81
N ARG A 500 -7.54 -30.15 21.48
CA ARG A 500 -7.06 -28.80 21.15
C ARG A 500 -6.92 -28.65 19.64
N TYR A 501 -7.39 -27.52 19.15
CA TYR A 501 -7.36 -27.17 17.74
C TYR A 501 -6.80 -25.76 17.54
N ARG A 502 -6.12 -25.57 16.41
CA ARG A 502 -5.73 -24.27 15.91
C ARG A 502 -6.65 -23.92 14.74
N ILE A 503 -7.41 -22.84 14.91
CA ILE A 503 -8.18 -22.23 13.83
C ILE A 503 -7.23 -21.27 13.12
N VAL A 504 -7.09 -21.40 11.80
CA VAL A 504 -6.26 -20.51 10.99
C VAL A 504 -7.08 -19.95 9.85
N CYS A 505 -7.06 -18.64 9.67
CA CYS A 505 -7.48 -17.98 8.44
C CYS A 505 -6.22 -17.60 7.66
N ARG A 506 -6.06 -18.13 6.45
CA ARG A 506 -5.02 -17.72 5.51
C ARG A 506 -5.67 -16.92 4.38
N VAL A 507 -5.23 -15.69 4.21
CA VAL A 507 -5.66 -14.80 3.13
C VAL A 507 -4.57 -14.79 2.07
N VAL A 508 -4.97 -14.98 0.83
CA VAL A 508 -4.10 -15.02 -0.34
C VAL A 508 -4.57 -14.00 -1.37
N ASP A 509 -3.66 -13.14 -1.79
CA ASP A 509 -3.84 -12.38 -3.00
C ASP A 509 -3.52 -13.25 -4.23
N THR A 510 -4.56 -13.58 -4.99
CA THR A 510 -4.39 -14.40 -6.19
C THR A 510 -3.70 -13.64 -7.32
N THR A 511 -3.72 -12.31 -7.28
CA THR A 511 -3.23 -11.39 -8.33
C THR A 511 -3.78 -11.69 -9.74
N LYS A 512 -4.85 -12.50 -9.83
CA LYS A 512 -5.44 -12.95 -11.08
C LYS A 512 -6.72 -12.18 -11.34
N LEU A 513 -6.63 -11.21 -12.25
CA LEU A 513 -7.77 -10.38 -12.61
C LEU A 513 -8.81 -11.17 -13.42
N PRO A 514 -10.11 -10.81 -13.31
CA PRO A 514 -11.15 -11.40 -14.14
C PRO A 514 -10.84 -11.31 -15.64
N GLY A 515 -10.90 -12.45 -16.33
CA GLY A 515 -10.65 -12.54 -17.77
C GLY A 515 -9.17 -12.64 -18.15
N GLU A 516 -8.24 -12.46 -17.22
CA GLU A 516 -6.81 -12.65 -17.52
C GLU A 516 -6.42 -14.13 -17.47
N ARG A 517 -5.59 -14.54 -18.44
CA ARG A 517 -5.09 -15.91 -18.53
C ARG A 517 -4.05 -16.21 -17.44
N PHE A 518 -3.21 -15.24 -17.12
CA PHE A 518 -2.11 -15.36 -16.18
C PHE A 518 -2.35 -14.43 -14.99
N ALA A 519 -1.86 -14.82 -13.81
CA ALA A 519 -1.81 -13.92 -12.66
C ALA A 519 -0.74 -12.83 -12.89
N TRP A 520 -0.87 -11.69 -12.24
CA TRP A 520 0.13 -10.62 -12.31
C TRP A 520 1.43 -10.97 -11.59
N VAL A 521 1.38 -11.88 -10.62
CA VAL A 521 2.55 -12.48 -10.00
C VAL A 521 2.53 -13.98 -10.28
N LEU A 522 3.57 -14.46 -10.96
CA LEU A 522 3.79 -15.88 -11.24
C LEU A 522 4.81 -16.50 -10.27
N LYS A 523 5.66 -15.67 -9.65
CA LYS A 523 6.68 -16.14 -8.69
C LYS A 523 6.76 -15.23 -7.46
N ASP A 524 6.43 -15.77 -6.29
CA ASP A 524 6.56 -15.11 -4.98
C ASP A 524 7.48 -15.93 -4.07
N GLU A 525 8.79 -15.71 -4.18
CA GLU A 525 9.79 -16.46 -3.39
C GLU A 525 9.71 -16.18 -1.88
N ARG A 526 9.08 -15.07 -1.48
CA ARG A 526 9.05 -14.61 -0.09
C ARG A 526 7.69 -14.85 0.57
N GLY A 527 6.69 -15.34 -0.16
CA GLY A 527 5.33 -15.56 0.35
C GLY A 527 4.66 -14.28 0.85
N LEU A 528 4.90 -13.16 0.15
CA LEU A 528 4.34 -11.85 0.48
C LEU A 528 2.85 -11.74 0.20
N LEU A 529 2.36 -12.46 -0.82
CA LEU A 529 0.94 -12.46 -1.22
C LEU A 529 0.02 -13.17 -0.22
N GLU A 530 0.60 -13.91 0.74
CA GLU A 530 -0.16 -14.62 1.77
C GLU A 530 -0.02 -13.95 3.13
N SER A 531 -1.06 -13.99 3.94
CA SER A 531 -1.00 -13.66 5.37
C SER A 531 -1.94 -14.54 6.16
N GLU A 532 -1.66 -14.72 7.45
CA GLU A 532 -2.48 -15.57 8.31
C GLU A 532 -2.78 -14.95 9.66
N ARG A 533 -3.92 -15.36 10.21
CA ARG A 533 -4.32 -15.14 11.59
C ARG A 533 -4.75 -16.47 12.17
N GLY A 534 -4.49 -16.70 13.45
CA GLY A 534 -4.93 -17.92 14.06
C GLY A 534 -5.26 -17.79 15.54
N TRP A 535 -6.03 -18.77 16.01
CA TRP A 535 -6.57 -18.83 17.35
C TRP A 535 -6.53 -20.25 17.87
N TRP A 536 -6.20 -20.41 19.15
CA TRP A 536 -6.29 -21.68 19.83
C TRP A 536 -7.69 -21.89 20.38
N VAL A 537 -8.20 -23.12 20.22
CA VAL A 537 -9.48 -23.55 20.76
C VAL A 537 -9.31 -24.90 21.47
N GLU A 538 -9.90 -25.03 22.65
CA GLU A 538 -10.10 -26.30 23.34
C GLU A 538 -11.58 -26.70 23.23
N VAL A 539 -11.82 -27.88 22.66
CA VAL A 539 -13.14 -28.52 22.57
C VAL A 539 -13.25 -29.51 23.72
N ARG A 540 -14.31 -29.38 24.53
CA ARG A 540 -14.57 -30.23 25.69
C ARG A 540 -15.73 -31.18 25.47
#